data_AF-A0A0Q9LCS2-F1
#
_entry.id   AF-A0A0Q9LCS2-F1
#
_cell.length_a   1.000
_cell.length_b   1.000
_cell.length_c   1.000
_cell.angle_alpha   90.00
_cell.angle_beta   90.00
_cell.angle_gamma   90.00
#
_symmetry.space_group_name_H-M   'P 1'
#
loop_
_entity.id
_entity.type
_entity.pdbx_description
1 polymer ?
#
loop_
_entity_poly.entity_id
_entity_poly.type
_entity_poly.pdbx_seq_one_letter_code
_entity_poly.pdbx_strand_id
1 'polypeptide(L)'
;MTARQDLIDLVESINAGTGPARNPYWRTLTVDASVARKAAVLILFGALDDVPAASGKPLAAADLDVLLLERAHTLDDHPGQVAFPGGGIDPDESPVAAALREAEEETGVDPEGVEVLGVLPELALPRGNYLVTPVLGWWASPSPVRVVDYGESAQVFRVPVRDLLDPENRAMATVTRMNQTFQSPAFTVNEVVVWGFTGMILNELFDQLGWAVPWDRTRLHQLDL
;
A
#
# COMPACT_ATOMS: atom_id res chain seq x y z
N MET A 1 15.80 -17.06 0.73
CA MET A 1 15.78 -15.71 1.35
C MET A 1 14.39 -15.55 1.95
N THR A 2 14.25 -14.89 3.10
CA THR A 2 12.93 -14.65 3.72
C THR A 2 12.35 -13.35 3.19
N ALA A 3 11.02 -13.20 3.16
CA ALA A 3 10.39 -11.96 2.69
C ALA A 3 10.90 -10.71 3.43
N ARG A 4 11.12 -10.82 4.75
CA ARG A 4 11.73 -9.74 5.54
C ARG A 4 13.11 -9.34 5.02
N GLN A 5 13.96 -10.30 4.65
CA GLN A 5 15.28 -10.00 4.12
C GLN A 5 15.20 -9.32 2.74
N ASP A 6 14.30 -9.78 1.85
CA ASP A 6 14.09 -9.14 0.55
C ASP A 6 13.70 -7.66 0.71
N LEU A 7 12.86 -7.33 1.70
CA LEU A 7 12.46 -5.95 2.01
C LEU A 7 13.64 -5.10 2.53
N ILE A 8 14.48 -5.67 3.39
CA ILE A 8 15.71 -5.01 3.89
C ILE A 8 16.67 -4.75 2.73
N ASP A 9 16.95 -5.75 1.91
CA ASP A 9 17.87 -5.66 0.78
C ASP A 9 17.38 -4.60 -0.23
N LEU A 10 16.06 -4.52 -0.45
CA LEU A 10 15.47 -3.48 -1.29
C LEU A 10 15.74 -2.08 -0.73
N VAL A 11 15.45 -1.84 0.55
CA VAL A 11 15.70 -0.55 1.22
C VAL A 11 17.17 -0.17 1.14
N GLU A 12 18.07 -1.11 1.46
CA GLU A 12 19.52 -0.89 1.41
C GLU A 12 19.98 -0.53 -0.01
N SER A 13 19.48 -1.23 -1.03
CA SER A 13 19.82 -0.95 -2.42
C SER A 13 19.32 0.43 -2.88
N ILE A 14 18.12 0.83 -2.47
CA ILE A 14 17.56 2.16 -2.77
C ILE A 14 18.41 3.25 -2.10
N ASN A 15 18.76 3.07 -0.84
CA ASN A 15 19.62 4.02 -0.09
C ASN A 15 21.03 4.12 -0.69
N ALA A 16 21.57 3.02 -1.22
CA ALA A 16 22.84 2.99 -1.92
C ALA A 16 22.77 3.57 -3.35
N GLY A 17 21.58 3.91 -3.86
CA GLY A 17 21.38 4.36 -5.24
C GLY A 17 21.57 3.26 -6.29
N THR A 18 21.62 1.99 -5.87
CA THR A 18 21.76 0.80 -6.72
C THR A 18 20.46 0.01 -6.87
N GLY A 19 19.39 0.48 -6.22
CA GLY A 19 18.08 -0.15 -6.26
C GLY A 19 17.46 -0.16 -7.66
N PRO A 20 16.41 -0.97 -7.85
CA PRO A 20 15.74 -1.09 -9.13
C PRO A 20 15.20 0.25 -9.62
N ALA A 21 15.22 0.43 -10.94
CA ALA A 21 14.67 1.63 -11.56
C ALA A 21 13.15 1.69 -11.33
N ARG A 22 12.65 2.83 -10.85
CA ARG A 22 11.20 3.00 -10.65
C ARG A 22 10.45 3.00 -11.97
N ASN A 23 9.22 2.51 -11.93
CA ASN A 23 8.29 2.65 -13.05
C ASN A 23 8.18 4.13 -13.50
N PRO A 24 8.46 4.41 -14.79
CA PRO A 24 8.43 5.77 -15.33
C PRO A 24 7.10 6.50 -15.14
N TYR A 25 5.99 5.78 -14.92
CA TYR A 25 4.68 6.36 -14.65
C TYR A 25 4.72 7.31 -13.44
N TRP A 26 5.50 7.02 -12.40
CA TRP A 26 5.64 7.91 -11.25
C TRP A 26 6.18 9.30 -11.63
N ARG A 27 6.91 9.43 -12.75
CA ARG A 27 7.43 10.72 -13.23
C ARG A 27 6.40 11.53 -14.02
N THR A 28 5.30 10.91 -14.44
CA THR A 28 4.21 11.62 -15.14
C THR A 28 3.25 12.28 -14.15
N LEU A 29 3.23 11.81 -12.90
CA LEU A 29 2.50 12.42 -11.81
C LEU A 29 3.27 13.61 -11.26
N THR A 30 2.65 14.79 -11.25
CA THR A 30 3.26 16.02 -10.77
C THR A 30 2.39 16.69 -9.71
N VAL A 31 3.05 17.35 -8.77
CA VAL A 31 2.44 18.20 -7.75
C VAL A 31 3.12 19.56 -7.78
N ASP A 32 2.44 20.60 -7.31
CA ASP A 32 3.08 21.87 -7.03
C ASP A 32 3.87 21.74 -5.72
N ALA A 33 5.16 21.45 -5.84
CA ALA A 33 6.05 21.21 -4.71
C ALA A 33 6.17 22.41 -3.76
N SER A 34 5.82 23.63 -4.19
CA SER A 34 5.87 24.83 -3.34
C SER A 34 4.74 24.89 -2.31
N VAL A 35 3.65 24.19 -2.57
CA VAL A 35 2.44 24.15 -1.73
C VAL A 35 1.95 22.72 -1.49
N ALA A 36 2.76 21.71 -1.82
CA ALA A 36 2.40 20.32 -1.64
C ALA A 36 2.32 19.98 -0.16
N ARG A 37 1.20 19.37 0.23
CA ARG A 37 1.03 18.82 1.57
C ARG A 37 1.91 17.59 1.71
N LYS A 38 2.53 17.42 2.88
CA LYS A 38 3.36 16.25 3.20
C LYS A 38 2.50 15.21 3.89
N ALA A 39 2.63 13.96 3.46
CA ALA A 39 1.95 12.82 4.05
C ALA A 39 2.89 11.63 4.13
N ALA A 40 2.61 10.69 5.02
CA ALA A 40 3.32 9.42 5.12
C ALA A 40 2.34 8.27 5.23
N VAL A 41 2.72 7.12 4.68
CA VAL A 41 1.93 5.88 4.74
C VAL A 41 2.80 4.74 5.22
N LEU A 42 2.25 3.86 6.07
CA LEU A 42 2.93 2.69 6.56
C LEU A 42 2.60 1.47 5.70
N ILE A 43 3.59 0.93 5.01
CA ILE A 43 3.52 -0.36 4.32
C ILE A 43 4.03 -1.43 5.30
N LEU A 44 3.13 -1.97 6.11
CA LEU A 44 3.47 -2.94 7.16
C LEU A 44 3.28 -4.37 6.67
N PHE A 45 4.39 -5.10 6.48
CA PHE A 45 4.38 -6.55 6.22
C PHE A 45 4.55 -7.33 7.52
N GLY A 46 4.04 -8.56 7.57
CA GLY A 46 4.26 -9.45 8.71
C GLY A 46 4.07 -10.93 8.39
N ALA A 47 4.25 -11.76 9.41
CA ALA A 47 3.83 -13.15 9.39
C ALA A 47 2.34 -13.26 9.75
N LEU A 48 1.60 -14.01 8.95
CA LEU A 48 0.17 -14.19 8.99
C LEU A 48 -0.09 -15.43 9.85
N ASP A 49 -0.41 -15.19 11.12
CA ASP A 49 -0.41 -16.25 12.12
C ASP A 49 -1.69 -17.10 12.10
N ASP A 50 -2.80 -16.60 11.54
CA ASP A 50 -4.13 -17.19 11.78
C ASP A 50 -5.03 -17.44 10.54
N VAL A 51 -4.73 -16.84 9.38
CA VAL A 51 -5.56 -17.01 8.16
C VAL A 51 -4.68 -17.43 6.99
N PRO A 52 -4.73 -18.66 6.48
CA PRO A 52 -3.90 -19.03 5.34
C PRO A 52 -4.32 -18.27 4.07
N ALA A 53 -3.36 -18.00 3.18
CA ALA A 53 -3.65 -17.50 1.83
C ALA A 53 -4.68 -18.37 1.10
N ALA A 54 -5.65 -17.75 0.43
CA ALA A 54 -6.61 -18.47 -0.40
C ALA A 54 -5.95 -19.09 -1.64
N SER A 55 -4.93 -18.42 -2.20
CA SER A 55 -4.13 -18.94 -3.30
C SER A 55 -3.20 -20.06 -2.84
N GLY A 56 -3.40 -21.25 -3.40
CA GLY A 56 -2.49 -22.40 -3.22
C GLY A 56 -1.20 -22.33 -4.04
N LYS A 57 -0.98 -21.26 -4.82
CA LYS A 57 0.17 -21.12 -5.71
C LYS A 57 1.41 -20.70 -4.89
N PRO A 58 2.61 -21.25 -5.15
CA PRO A 58 3.82 -20.93 -4.40
C PRO A 58 4.45 -19.59 -4.86
N LEU A 59 3.71 -18.48 -4.75
CA LEU A 59 4.09 -17.17 -5.29
C LEU A 59 4.90 -16.31 -4.30
N ALA A 60 4.65 -16.46 -3.00
CA ALA A 60 5.37 -15.83 -1.90
C ALA A 60 5.42 -16.77 -0.69
N ALA A 61 5.94 -16.33 0.46
CA ALA A 61 5.78 -17.09 1.71
C ALA A 61 4.28 -17.23 2.06
N ALA A 62 3.88 -18.38 2.62
CA ALA A 62 2.47 -18.71 2.86
C ALA A 62 1.82 -17.82 3.91
N ASP A 63 2.67 -17.35 4.78
CA ASP A 63 2.44 -16.55 5.94
C ASP A 63 2.80 -15.08 5.69
N LEU A 64 3.15 -14.63 4.47
CA LEU A 64 3.41 -13.21 4.28
C LEU A 64 2.10 -12.45 4.05
N ASP A 65 1.89 -11.37 4.81
CA ASP A 65 0.77 -10.46 4.60
C ASP A 65 1.19 -8.98 4.61
N VAL A 66 0.22 -8.11 4.28
CA VAL A 66 0.32 -6.66 4.38
C VAL A 66 -0.93 -6.09 5.05
N LEU A 67 -0.75 -5.13 5.96
CA LEU A 67 -1.84 -4.41 6.63
C LEU A 67 -2.44 -3.35 5.70
N LEU A 68 -3.76 -3.35 5.58
CA LEU A 68 -4.55 -2.39 4.81
C LEU A 68 -5.82 -2.01 5.57
N LEU A 69 -6.43 -0.91 5.15
CA LEU A 69 -7.75 -0.49 5.60
C LEU A 69 -8.61 -0.06 4.41
N GLU A 70 -9.91 -0.19 4.56
CA GLU A 70 -10.90 0.37 3.64
C GLU A 70 -11.52 1.61 4.28
N ARG A 71 -11.49 2.73 3.56
CA ARG A 71 -12.09 3.98 4.02
C ARG A 71 -13.62 3.86 4.10
N ALA A 72 -14.22 4.50 5.09
CA ALA A 72 -15.67 4.50 5.26
C ALA A 72 -16.40 5.00 4.00
N HIS A 73 -17.45 4.29 3.59
CA HIS A 73 -18.21 4.63 2.38
C HIS A 73 -18.97 5.96 2.49
N THR A 74 -19.12 6.50 3.70
CA THR A 74 -19.79 7.77 3.98
C THR A 74 -18.91 9.00 3.76
N LEU A 75 -17.61 8.82 3.50
CA LEU A 75 -16.70 9.94 3.31
C LEU A 75 -16.89 10.64 1.97
N ASP A 76 -16.75 11.97 1.98
CA ASP A 76 -16.84 12.79 0.76
C ASP A 76 -15.66 12.54 -0.19
N ASP A 77 -14.50 12.16 0.33
CA ASP A 77 -13.31 11.88 -0.45
C ASP A 77 -12.84 10.43 -0.29
N HIS A 78 -12.68 9.77 -1.44
CA HIS A 78 -12.23 8.38 -1.56
C HIS A 78 -13.07 7.35 -0.76
N PRO A 79 -14.42 7.37 -0.81
CA PRO A 79 -15.24 6.40 -0.09
C PRO A 79 -14.97 4.97 -0.58
N GLY A 80 -14.82 4.03 0.35
CA GLY A 80 -14.58 2.60 0.04
C GLY A 80 -13.23 2.30 -0.62
N GLN A 81 -12.30 3.26 -0.69
CA GLN A 81 -10.98 2.98 -1.24
C GLN A 81 -10.11 2.28 -0.21
N VAL A 82 -9.39 1.25 -0.67
CA VAL A 82 -8.38 0.58 0.15
C VAL A 82 -7.08 1.37 0.15
N ALA A 83 -6.54 1.58 1.35
CA ALA A 83 -5.32 2.33 1.59
C ALA A 83 -4.39 1.58 2.55
N PHE A 84 -3.12 1.98 2.51
CA PHE A 84 -2.25 1.81 3.66
C PHE A 84 -2.70 2.76 4.77
N PRO A 85 -2.52 2.40 6.05
CA PRO A 85 -2.64 3.38 7.12
C PRO A 85 -1.67 4.55 6.90
N GLY A 86 -2.13 5.76 7.17
CA GLY A 86 -1.32 6.95 6.96
C GLY A 86 -2.11 8.23 6.72
N GLY A 87 -1.42 9.35 6.89
CA GLY A 87 -2.04 10.66 6.87
C GLY A 87 -1.02 11.79 6.75
N GLY A 88 -1.44 12.98 7.17
CA GLY A 88 -0.63 14.19 7.10
C GLY A 88 0.59 14.10 8.01
N ILE A 89 1.70 14.72 7.58
CA ILE A 89 2.86 14.93 8.45
C ILE A 89 2.68 16.26 9.15
N ASP A 90 2.63 16.25 10.49
CA ASP A 90 2.52 17.45 11.30
C ASP A 90 3.81 18.29 11.31
N PRO A 91 3.75 19.58 11.68
CA PRO A 91 4.95 20.39 11.88
C PRO A 91 5.93 19.72 12.85
N ASP A 92 7.22 19.66 12.45
CA ASP A 92 8.31 19.03 13.20
C ASP A 92 8.20 17.49 13.37
N GLU A 93 7.23 16.85 12.72
CA GLU A 93 7.07 15.40 12.70
C GLU A 93 7.91 14.75 11.58
N SER A 94 8.56 13.63 11.88
CA SER A 94 9.22 12.84 10.84
C SER A 94 8.21 12.00 10.06
N PRO A 95 8.45 11.66 8.77
CA PRO A 95 7.55 10.76 8.03
C PRO A 95 7.32 9.42 8.71
N VAL A 96 8.32 8.89 9.41
CA VAL A 96 8.20 7.63 10.18
C VAL A 96 7.27 7.80 11.36
N ALA A 97 7.42 8.89 12.12
CA ALA A 97 6.54 9.19 13.26
C ALA A 97 5.08 9.36 12.81
N ALA A 98 4.86 10.11 11.72
CA ALA A 98 3.53 10.29 11.14
C ALA A 98 2.91 8.96 10.71
N ALA A 99 3.64 8.13 9.95
CA ALA A 99 3.12 6.84 9.49
C ALA A 99 2.76 5.89 10.63
N LEU A 100 3.55 5.88 11.72
CA LEU A 100 3.28 5.04 12.90
C LEU A 100 2.11 5.57 13.72
N ARG A 101 2.04 6.89 13.95
CA ARG A 101 0.92 7.53 14.65
C ARG A 101 -0.40 7.27 13.93
N GLU A 102 -0.45 7.54 12.64
CA GLU A 102 -1.65 7.34 11.81
C GLU A 102 -2.05 5.86 11.78
N ALA A 103 -1.08 4.94 11.72
CA ALA A 103 -1.39 3.51 11.80
C ALA A 103 -2.01 3.12 13.15
N GLU A 104 -1.48 3.63 14.26
CA GLU A 104 -2.09 3.44 15.58
C GLU A 104 -3.51 4.02 15.63
N GLU A 105 -3.68 5.25 15.15
CA GLU A 105 -4.95 5.99 15.17
C GLU A 105 -6.02 5.34 14.28
N GLU A 106 -5.68 4.79 13.11
CA GLU A 106 -6.65 4.22 12.17
C GLU A 106 -6.92 2.72 12.41
N THR A 107 -5.88 1.97 12.81
CA THR A 107 -5.90 0.49 12.84
C THR A 107 -5.72 -0.11 14.23
N GLY A 108 -5.31 0.69 15.21
CA GLY A 108 -5.00 0.23 16.57
C GLY A 108 -3.74 -0.61 16.65
N VAL A 109 -2.92 -0.66 15.60
CA VAL A 109 -1.62 -1.34 15.65
C VAL A 109 -0.74 -0.71 16.72
N ASP A 110 -0.11 -1.54 17.54
CA ASP A 110 0.89 -1.11 18.51
C ASP A 110 2.22 -0.76 17.80
N PRO A 111 2.66 0.51 17.79
CA PRO A 111 3.90 0.92 17.13
C PRO A 111 5.15 0.26 17.73
N GLU A 112 5.14 -0.17 19.00
CA GLU A 112 6.29 -0.85 19.62
C GLU A 112 6.56 -2.22 18.97
N GLY A 113 5.53 -2.83 18.38
CA GLY A 113 5.63 -4.09 17.64
C GLY A 113 6.13 -3.94 16.20
N VAL A 114 6.32 -2.71 15.71
CA VAL A 114 6.70 -2.42 14.33
C VAL A 114 8.20 -2.10 14.23
N GLU A 115 8.92 -2.91 13.46
CA GLU A 115 10.28 -2.63 13.05
C GLU A 115 10.27 -1.83 11.74
N VAL A 116 10.74 -0.59 11.78
CA VAL A 116 10.87 0.24 10.57
C VAL A 116 12.12 -0.21 9.80
N LEU A 117 11.90 -0.77 8.60
CA LEU A 117 12.98 -1.23 7.72
C LEU A 117 13.62 -0.06 6.98
N GLY A 118 12.83 0.94 6.61
CA GLY A 118 13.33 2.21 6.07
C GLY A 118 12.25 3.03 5.35
N VAL A 119 12.70 4.12 4.74
CA VAL A 119 11.83 5.07 4.03
C VAL A 119 12.07 4.95 2.53
N LEU A 120 11.00 4.68 1.79
CA LEU A 120 11.04 4.70 0.33
C LEU A 120 10.92 6.14 -0.16
N PRO A 121 11.42 6.46 -1.37
CA PRO A 121 11.49 7.87 -1.74
C PRO A 121 10.10 8.40 -2.13
N GLU A 122 9.91 9.70 -1.92
CA GLU A 122 8.61 10.37 -2.08
C GLU A 122 7.95 10.11 -3.44
N LEU A 123 6.62 10.02 -3.40
CA LEU A 123 5.75 9.83 -4.54
C LEU A 123 4.75 10.98 -4.64
N ALA A 124 4.62 11.54 -5.84
CA ALA A 124 3.65 12.57 -6.12
C ALA A 124 2.24 11.96 -6.21
N LEU A 125 1.31 12.52 -5.44
CA LEU A 125 -0.12 12.24 -5.52
C LEU A 125 -0.83 13.52 -5.94
N PRO A 126 -1.10 13.72 -7.25
CA PRO A 126 -1.68 14.97 -7.76
C PRO A 126 -3.08 15.25 -7.18
N ARG A 127 -3.87 14.19 -6.94
CA ARG A 127 -5.16 14.32 -6.28
C ARG A 127 -4.94 14.77 -4.83
N GLY A 128 -5.36 15.99 -4.52
CA GLY A 128 -5.14 16.62 -3.22
C GLY A 128 -3.74 17.26 -3.04
N ASN A 129 -2.91 17.29 -4.08
CA ASN A 129 -1.58 17.93 -4.08
C ASN A 129 -0.67 17.47 -2.92
N TYR A 130 -0.45 16.15 -2.82
CA TYR A 130 0.38 15.54 -1.77
C TYR A 130 1.73 15.04 -2.31
N LEU A 131 2.77 15.17 -1.48
CA LEU A 131 4.00 14.37 -1.56
C LEU A 131 3.93 13.33 -0.45
N VAL A 132 3.75 12.07 -0.84
CA VAL A 132 3.58 10.96 0.09
C VAL A 132 4.90 10.23 0.25
N THR A 133 5.28 9.99 1.50
CA THR A 133 6.48 9.24 1.89
C THR A 133 6.08 7.83 2.34
N PRO A 134 6.36 6.77 1.56
CA PRO A 134 6.08 5.41 1.99
C PRO A 134 7.13 4.93 3.00
N VAL A 135 6.69 4.48 4.17
CA VAL A 135 7.51 3.91 5.23
C VAL A 135 7.33 2.41 5.20
N LEU A 136 8.42 1.66 5.02
CA LEU A 136 8.39 0.21 4.96
C LEU A 136 8.64 -0.37 6.35
N GLY A 137 7.70 -1.18 6.84
CA GLY A 137 7.75 -1.78 8.16
C GLY A 137 7.64 -3.31 8.14
N TRP A 138 8.20 -3.94 9.16
CA TRP A 138 8.01 -5.35 9.48
C TRP A 138 7.35 -5.48 10.85
N TRP A 139 6.29 -6.27 10.95
CA TRP A 139 5.57 -6.51 12.20
C TRP A 139 6.31 -7.57 13.02
N ALA A 140 7.29 -7.12 13.81
CA ALA A 140 8.16 -7.97 14.59
C ALA A 140 7.45 -8.61 15.80
N SER A 141 6.51 -7.89 16.40
CA SER A 141 5.63 -8.38 17.46
C SER A 141 4.17 -8.06 17.10
N PRO A 142 3.43 -9.00 16.49
CA PRO A 142 2.04 -8.82 16.10
C PRO A 142 1.15 -8.36 17.26
N SER A 143 0.26 -7.40 16.97
CA SER A 143 -0.76 -6.89 17.89
C SER A 143 -2.14 -6.98 17.23
N PRO A 144 -3.24 -7.06 18.00
CA PRO A 144 -4.58 -7.03 17.43
C PRO A 144 -4.82 -5.71 16.69
N VAL A 145 -5.37 -5.78 15.48
CA VAL A 145 -5.85 -4.60 14.74
C VAL A 145 -7.36 -4.61 14.64
N ARG A 146 -7.92 -3.41 14.54
CA ARG A 146 -9.36 -3.18 14.44
C ARG A 146 -9.60 -1.80 13.83
N VAL A 147 -10.82 -1.58 13.36
CA VAL A 147 -11.28 -0.21 13.12
C VAL A 147 -11.25 0.56 14.44
N VAL A 148 -10.56 1.70 14.47
CA VAL A 148 -10.54 2.60 15.63
C VAL A 148 -11.70 3.58 15.56
N ASP A 149 -11.90 4.22 14.40
CA ASP A 149 -13.06 5.08 14.11
C ASP A 149 -13.80 4.61 12.84
N TYR A 150 -15.06 4.20 13.03
CA TYR A 150 -15.94 3.77 11.93
C TYR A 150 -16.45 4.94 11.07
N GLY A 151 -16.28 6.18 11.52
CA GLY A 151 -16.51 7.37 10.70
C GLY A 151 -15.47 7.53 9.59
N GLU A 152 -14.27 6.98 9.79
CA GLU A 152 -13.15 7.10 8.86
C GLU A 152 -12.85 5.81 8.10
N SER A 153 -13.03 4.65 8.74
CA SER A 153 -12.72 3.34 8.18
C SER A 153 -13.90 2.36 8.24
N ALA A 154 -14.16 1.65 7.15
CA ALA A 154 -15.16 0.58 7.09
C ALA A 154 -14.60 -0.73 7.68
N GLN A 155 -13.34 -1.04 7.36
CA GLN A 155 -12.67 -2.25 7.83
C GLN A 155 -11.15 -2.06 7.86
N VAL A 156 -10.50 -2.85 8.71
CA VAL A 156 -9.04 -2.98 8.82
C VAL A 156 -8.72 -4.47 8.70
N PHE A 157 -7.80 -4.82 7.82
CA PHE A 157 -7.54 -6.21 7.49
C PHE A 157 -6.10 -6.42 7.02
N ARG A 158 -5.62 -7.65 7.22
CA ARG A 158 -4.34 -8.13 6.69
C ARG A 158 -4.64 -8.96 5.45
N VAL A 159 -3.91 -8.71 4.36
CA VAL A 159 -4.08 -9.47 3.11
C VAL A 159 -2.86 -10.35 2.88
N PRO A 160 -3.04 -11.67 2.67
CA PRO A 160 -1.95 -12.53 2.24
C PRO A 160 -1.34 -12.02 0.93
N VAL A 161 -0.02 -11.81 0.90
CA VAL A 161 0.68 -11.33 -0.31
C VAL A 161 0.53 -12.33 -1.46
N ARG A 162 0.42 -13.63 -1.17
CA ARG A 162 0.09 -14.64 -2.19
C ARG A 162 -1.22 -14.36 -2.92
N ASP A 163 -2.24 -13.87 -2.21
CA ASP A 163 -3.53 -13.57 -2.82
C ASP A 163 -3.44 -12.34 -3.70
N LEU A 164 -2.64 -11.34 -3.32
CA LEU A 164 -2.36 -10.18 -4.17
C LEU A 164 -1.53 -10.56 -5.41
N LEU A 165 -0.59 -11.49 -5.28
CA LEU A 165 0.26 -11.92 -6.40
C LEU A 165 -0.46 -12.87 -7.36
N ASP A 166 -1.55 -13.51 -6.95
CA ASP A 166 -2.30 -14.41 -7.80
C ASP A 166 -2.82 -13.69 -9.05
N PRO A 167 -2.44 -14.14 -10.28
CA PRO A 167 -2.94 -13.54 -11.51
C PRO A 167 -4.48 -13.48 -11.61
N GLU A 168 -5.21 -14.37 -10.94
CA GLU A 168 -6.68 -14.39 -10.90
C GLU A 168 -7.28 -13.29 -10.00
N ASN A 169 -6.47 -12.68 -9.14
CA ASN A 169 -6.86 -11.53 -8.33
C ASN A 169 -6.36 -10.21 -8.93
N ARG A 170 -5.58 -10.25 -10.01
CA ARG A 170 -5.05 -9.05 -10.67
C ARG A 170 -5.88 -8.61 -11.86
N ALA A 171 -6.02 -7.30 -12.02
CA ALA A 171 -6.69 -6.65 -13.14
C ALA A 171 -6.15 -5.21 -13.31
N MET A 172 -6.55 -4.55 -14.39
CA MET A 172 -6.42 -3.10 -14.53
C MET A 172 -7.73 -2.44 -14.08
N ALA A 173 -7.72 -1.77 -12.93
CA ALA A 173 -8.84 -0.92 -12.52
C ALA A 173 -8.98 0.23 -13.51
N THR A 174 -10.21 0.46 -13.96
CA THR A 174 -10.55 1.49 -14.96
C THR A 174 -11.60 2.42 -14.37
N VAL A 175 -11.28 3.72 -14.34
CA VAL A 175 -12.18 4.80 -13.90
C VAL A 175 -12.35 5.76 -15.06
N THR A 176 -13.59 6.09 -15.42
CA THR A 176 -13.88 7.11 -16.43
C THR A 176 -14.56 8.30 -15.78
N ARG A 177 -13.91 9.47 -15.83
CA ARG A 177 -14.45 10.73 -15.30
C ARG A 177 -14.22 11.85 -16.30
N MET A 178 -15.23 12.67 -16.54
CA MET A 178 -15.14 13.85 -17.44
C MET A 178 -14.52 13.50 -18.81
N ASN A 179 -14.94 12.38 -19.42
CA ASN A 179 -14.44 11.82 -20.68
C ASN A 179 -12.94 11.44 -20.69
N GLN A 180 -12.31 11.34 -19.53
CA GLN A 180 -10.96 10.81 -19.38
C GLN A 180 -11.03 9.45 -18.69
N THR A 181 -10.35 8.47 -19.27
CA THR A 181 -10.22 7.13 -18.68
C THR A 181 -8.84 6.99 -18.07
N PHE A 182 -8.82 6.70 -16.77
CA PHE A 182 -7.62 6.36 -16.02
C PHE A 182 -7.58 4.86 -15.78
N GLN A 183 -6.41 4.26 -15.95
CA GLN A 183 -6.18 2.84 -15.66
C GLN A 183 -4.99 2.67 -14.74
N SER A 184 -5.11 1.77 -13.77
CA SER A 184 -4.01 1.41 -12.85
C SER A 184 -4.07 -0.07 -12.51
N PRO A 185 -2.93 -0.70 -12.15
CA PRO A 185 -2.95 -2.04 -11.58
C PRO A 185 -3.86 -2.11 -10.36
N ALA A 186 -4.60 -3.21 -10.25
CA ALA A 186 -5.50 -3.46 -9.15
C ALA A 186 -5.50 -4.92 -8.71
N PHE A 187 -5.90 -5.12 -7.46
CA PHE A 187 -6.01 -6.40 -6.81
C PHE A 187 -7.42 -6.55 -6.26
N THR A 188 -8.09 -7.66 -6.55
CA THR A 188 -9.41 -7.99 -5.99
C THR A 188 -9.20 -9.04 -4.91
N VAL A 189 -9.38 -8.65 -3.64
CA VAL A 189 -9.13 -9.47 -2.45
C VAL A 189 -10.16 -9.12 -1.39
N ASN A 190 -10.61 -10.08 -0.58
CA ASN A 190 -11.57 -9.84 0.51
C ASN A 190 -12.80 -9.00 0.09
N GLU A 191 -13.34 -9.28 -1.10
CA GLU A 191 -14.48 -8.55 -1.72
C GLU A 191 -14.24 -7.06 -2.00
N VAL A 192 -13.05 -6.55 -1.72
CA VAL A 192 -12.63 -5.17 -2.00
C VAL A 192 -11.67 -5.12 -3.18
N VAL A 193 -11.50 -3.93 -3.74
CA VAL A 193 -10.55 -3.67 -4.81
C VAL A 193 -9.47 -2.74 -4.27
N VAL A 194 -8.22 -3.21 -4.27
CA VAL A 194 -7.04 -2.38 -4.00
C VAL A 194 -6.56 -1.82 -5.33
N TRP A 195 -6.68 -0.51 -5.52
CA TRP A 195 -6.37 0.15 -6.79
C TRP A 195 -5.82 1.56 -6.55
N GLY A 196 -5.61 2.32 -7.61
CA GLY A 196 -5.18 3.71 -7.52
C GLY A 196 -3.78 3.81 -6.91
N PHE A 197 -3.56 4.80 -6.05
CA PHE A 197 -2.24 5.06 -5.47
C PHE A 197 -1.70 3.85 -4.68
N THR A 198 -2.53 3.23 -3.83
CA THR A 198 -2.21 2.02 -3.06
C THR A 198 -1.84 0.85 -3.97
N GLY A 199 -2.70 0.55 -4.96
CA GLY A 199 -2.47 -0.54 -5.91
C GLY A 199 -1.20 -0.33 -6.76
N MET A 200 -0.90 0.92 -7.13
CA MET A 200 0.31 1.26 -7.86
C MET A 200 1.58 1.06 -7.01
N ILE A 201 1.56 1.45 -5.73
CA ILE A 201 2.68 1.22 -4.81
C ILE A 201 2.92 -0.28 -4.64
N LEU A 202 1.87 -1.07 -4.36
CA LEU A 202 1.99 -2.52 -4.20
C LEU A 202 2.52 -3.19 -5.47
N ASN A 203 1.99 -2.81 -6.65
CA ASN A 203 2.47 -3.34 -7.92
C ASN A 203 3.96 -3.09 -8.11
N GLU A 204 4.40 -1.84 -7.93
CA GLU A 204 5.81 -1.46 -8.06
C GLU A 204 6.69 -2.22 -7.06
N LEU A 205 6.26 -2.29 -5.80
CA LEU A 205 7.01 -2.95 -4.75
C LEU A 205 7.19 -4.45 -5.05
N PHE A 206 6.13 -5.14 -5.50
CA PHE A 206 6.22 -6.54 -5.91
C PHE A 206 7.09 -6.76 -7.15
N ASP A 207 7.05 -5.84 -8.12
CA ASP A 207 7.93 -5.90 -9.29
C ASP A 207 9.41 -5.71 -8.87
N GLN A 208 9.69 -4.77 -7.98
CA GLN A 208 11.05 -4.47 -7.48
C GLN A 208 11.64 -5.58 -6.61
N LEU A 209 10.81 -6.24 -5.80
CA LEU A 209 11.20 -7.40 -4.99
C LEU A 209 11.35 -8.69 -5.82
N GLY A 210 10.94 -8.66 -7.09
CA GLY A 210 10.92 -9.86 -7.94
C GLY A 210 9.87 -10.89 -7.52
N TRP A 211 8.89 -10.49 -6.69
CA TRP A 211 7.79 -11.35 -6.25
C TRP A 211 6.67 -11.45 -7.29
N ALA A 212 6.56 -10.45 -8.16
CA ALA A 212 5.54 -10.41 -9.19
C ALA A 212 5.68 -11.56 -10.20
N VAL A 213 4.55 -12.18 -10.55
CA VAL A 213 4.44 -13.14 -11.65
C VAL A 213 3.66 -12.55 -12.83
N PRO A 214 3.80 -13.07 -14.06
CA PRO A 214 3.01 -12.61 -15.19
C PRO A 214 1.50 -12.73 -14.93
N TRP A 215 0.75 -11.70 -15.30
CA TRP A 215 -0.71 -11.64 -15.18
C TRP A 215 -1.32 -10.90 -16.37
N ASP A 216 -2.62 -11.11 -16.62
CA ASP A 216 -3.32 -10.55 -17.77
C ASP A 216 -3.67 -9.07 -17.55
N ARG A 217 -2.88 -8.18 -18.15
CA ARG A 217 -3.12 -6.72 -18.12
C ARG A 217 -4.27 -6.24 -19.01
N THR A 218 -4.86 -7.13 -19.81
CA THR A 218 -6.05 -6.80 -20.62
C THR A 218 -7.35 -7.02 -19.85
N ARG A 219 -7.31 -7.72 -18.72
CA ARG A 219 -8.44 -7.85 -17.81
C ARG A 219 -8.73 -6.51 -17.13
N LEU A 220 -9.89 -5.95 -17.44
CA LEU A 220 -10.33 -4.68 -16.86
C LEU A 220 -11.30 -4.92 -15.70
N HIS A 221 -11.15 -4.14 -14.65
CA HIS A 221 -12.14 -4.02 -13.57
C HIS A 221 -12.70 -2.60 -13.60
N GLN A 222 -13.95 -2.43 -14.03
CA GLN A 222 -14.58 -1.12 -14.09
C GLN A 222 -14.97 -0.68 -12.68
N LEU A 223 -14.58 0.53 -12.30
CA LEU A 223 -14.97 1.15 -11.04
C LEU A 223 -15.97 2.26 -11.33
N ASP A 224 -17.11 2.21 -10.64
CA ASP A 224 -18.15 3.23 -10.71
C ASP A 224 -17.93 4.23 -9.56
N LEU A 225 -17.34 5.39 -9.88
CA LEU A 225 -16.97 6.46 -8.94
C LEU A 225 -17.51 7.83 -9.35
#